data_AF-A0A1I8I148-F1
#
_entry.id   AF-A0A1I8I148-F1
#
_cell.length_a   1.000
_cell.length_b   1.000
_cell.length_c   1.000
_cell.angle_alpha   90.00
_cell.angle_beta   90.00
_cell.angle_gamma   90.00
#
_symmetry.space_group_name_H-M   'P 1'
#
loop_
_entity.id
_entity.type
_entity.pdbx_description
1 polymer ?
#
loop_
_entity_poly.entity_id
_entity_poly.type
_entity_poly.pdbx_seq_one_letter_code
_entity_poly.pdbx_strand_id
1 'polypeptide(L)'
;PAVAGGQTHPVVAIRSARVSDFAGRRSLNVSTGTSQLVVEPAWLPETEQLRDWFRRVGCRMAGFRGFELRAGSGIGGGGFRAGDGSDGGTLHSLRDIVSGLGRSGVGGGGFSCIATVCCFRRESCVYKACLQPGCNKKVEQSDSGLYQCSKCQAANPSFKWRYILSVNVADHSCSKWATCFEVSRDWEEFEIVKSLG
;
A
#
# COMPACT_ATOMS: atom_id res chain seq x y z
N PRO A 1 14.50 -26.79 -6.14
CA PRO A 1 15.29 -26.07 -5.13
C PRO A 1 14.81 -24.61 -4.97
N ALA A 2 14.31 -24.27 -3.78
CA ALA A 2 13.90 -22.92 -3.44
C ALA A 2 15.10 -21.98 -3.48
N VAL A 3 14.97 -20.85 -4.16
CA VAL A 3 15.93 -19.74 -4.07
C VAL A 3 15.71 -19.08 -2.72
N ALA A 4 16.79 -18.84 -1.96
CA ALA A 4 16.76 -18.17 -0.67
C ALA A 4 15.99 -16.85 -0.79
N GLY A 5 14.89 -16.72 -0.05
CA GLY A 5 13.99 -15.56 -0.11
C GLY A 5 12.48 -15.88 -0.18
N GLY A 6 12.06 -17.14 -0.14
CA GLY A 6 10.65 -17.53 0.03
C GLY A 6 9.71 -17.23 -1.15
N GLN A 7 10.17 -16.52 -2.19
CA GLN A 7 9.38 -16.26 -3.39
C GLN A 7 9.47 -17.46 -4.34
N THR A 8 8.33 -18.11 -4.57
CA THR A 8 8.20 -19.12 -5.61
C THR A 8 7.76 -18.45 -6.91
N HIS A 9 8.41 -18.77 -8.03
CA HIS A 9 8.02 -18.33 -9.38
C HIS A 9 7.45 -19.52 -10.15
N PRO A 10 6.25 -20.02 -9.79
CA PRO A 10 5.70 -21.21 -10.41
C PRO A 10 5.25 -20.93 -11.84
N VAL A 11 5.35 -21.95 -12.70
CA VAL A 11 4.68 -21.90 -13.99
C VAL A 11 3.21 -22.26 -13.80
N VAL A 12 2.32 -21.44 -14.38
CA VAL A 12 0.87 -21.66 -14.29
C VAL A 12 0.30 -21.81 -15.69
N ALA A 13 -0.40 -22.91 -15.94
CA ALA A 13 -1.20 -23.09 -17.15
C ALA A 13 -2.66 -22.72 -16.87
N ILE A 14 -3.26 -21.96 -17.77
CA ILE A 14 -4.65 -21.51 -17.66
C ILE A 14 -5.40 -21.97 -18.91
N ARG A 15 -6.49 -22.70 -18.72
CA ARG A 15 -7.41 -23.14 -19.78
C ARG A 15 -8.75 -22.46 -19.61
N SER A 16 -9.37 -22.06 -20.73
CA SER A 16 -10.69 -21.43 -20.75
C SER A 16 -10.76 -20.14 -19.94
N ALA A 17 -9.66 -19.36 -19.90
CA ALA A 17 -9.73 -17.97 -19.47
C ALA A 17 -10.54 -17.16 -20.47
N ARG A 18 -11.39 -16.27 -19.98
CA ARG A 18 -12.12 -15.34 -20.83
C ARG A 18 -11.23 -14.15 -21.12
N VAL A 19 -11.07 -13.82 -22.39
CA VAL A 19 -10.43 -12.56 -22.79
C VAL A 19 -11.47 -11.45 -22.61
N SER A 20 -11.11 -10.42 -21.85
CA SER A 20 -11.93 -9.23 -21.67
C SER A 20 -11.14 -7.99 -22.03
N ASP A 21 -11.83 -6.94 -22.48
CA ASP A 21 -11.22 -5.63 -22.66
C ASP A 21 -11.73 -4.69 -21.55
N PHE A 22 -10.80 -4.09 -20.80
CA PHE A 22 -11.13 -3.10 -19.77
C PHE A 22 -10.27 -1.85 -19.95
N ALA A 23 -10.89 -0.72 -20.32
CA ALA A 23 -10.20 0.54 -20.63
C ALA A 23 -9.20 0.44 -21.81
N GLY A 24 -9.64 -0.18 -22.92
CA GLY A 24 -8.88 -0.25 -24.19
C GLY A 24 -7.78 -1.30 -24.21
N ARG A 25 -7.98 -2.38 -23.45
CA ARG A 25 -6.87 -3.13 -22.87
C ARG A 25 -7.27 -4.57 -22.55
N ARG A 26 -6.57 -5.53 -23.16
CA ARG A 26 -6.85 -6.98 -23.03
C ARG A 26 -6.40 -7.53 -21.68
N SER A 27 -7.31 -8.17 -20.97
CA SER A 27 -7.11 -8.88 -19.72
C SER A 27 -7.65 -10.31 -19.81
N LEU A 28 -7.14 -11.19 -18.94
CA LEU A 28 -7.63 -12.55 -18.79
C LEU A 28 -8.42 -12.68 -17.50
N ASN A 29 -9.68 -13.08 -17.61
CA ASN A 29 -10.54 -13.39 -16.48
C ASN A 29 -10.61 -14.91 -16.29
N VAL A 30 -10.24 -15.36 -15.09
CA VAL A 30 -10.28 -16.76 -14.66
C VAL A 30 -11.44 -16.91 -13.69
N SER A 31 -12.46 -17.66 -14.08
CA SER A 31 -13.67 -17.87 -13.28
C SER A 31 -13.74 -19.29 -12.74
N THR A 32 -13.95 -19.45 -11.43
CA THR A 32 -13.84 -20.71 -10.64
C THR A 32 -14.75 -21.86 -11.08
N GLY A 33 -15.66 -21.67 -12.04
CA GLY A 33 -16.51 -22.74 -12.60
C GLY A 33 -16.35 -23.00 -14.10
N THR A 34 -15.57 -22.19 -14.82
CA THR A 34 -15.45 -22.30 -16.30
C THR A 34 -14.01 -22.31 -16.79
N SER A 35 -13.07 -21.86 -15.96
CA SER A 35 -11.64 -21.88 -16.24
C SER A 35 -10.95 -22.95 -15.40
N GLN A 36 -9.87 -23.52 -15.93
CA GLN A 36 -9.00 -24.43 -15.19
C GLN A 36 -7.63 -23.76 -15.04
N LEU A 37 -7.09 -23.78 -13.83
CA LEU A 37 -5.78 -23.27 -13.50
C LEU A 37 -4.97 -24.39 -12.88
N VAL A 38 -3.82 -24.70 -13.48
CA VAL A 38 -2.92 -25.76 -13.00
C VAL A 38 -1.57 -25.14 -12.69
N VAL A 39 -1.14 -25.31 -11.46
CA VAL A 39 0.17 -24.87 -10.97
C VAL A 39 1.17 -25.99 -11.23
N GLU A 40 2.29 -25.66 -11.86
CA GLU A 40 3.37 -26.59 -12.21
C GLU A 40 2.89 -27.85 -12.95
N PRO A 41 2.29 -27.71 -14.15
CA PRO A 41 1.81 -28.85 -14.92
C PRO A 41 2.98 -29.67 -15.47
N ALA A 42 3.46 -30.63 -14.69
CA ALA A 42 4.63 -31.47 -15.02
C ALA A 42 4.49 -32.27 -16.34
N TRP A 43 3.26 -32.43 -16.83
CA TRP A 43 2.95 -33.10 -18.08
C TRP A 43 3.13 -32.20 -19.32
N LEU A 44 3.33 -30.89 -19.16
CA LEU A 44 3.61 -29.95 -20.25
C LEU A 44 5.12 -29.71 -20.41
N PRO A 45 5.73 -30.07 -21.54
CA PRO A 45 7.16 -29.78 -21.81
C PRO A 45 7.51 -28.29 -21.73
N GLU A 46 6.56 -27.41 -22.06
CA GLU A 46 6.69 -25.95 -22.02
C GLU A 46 6.94 -25.42 -20.60
N THR A 47 6.51 -26.17 -19.58
CA THR A 47 6.75 -25.82 -18.18
C THR A 47 8.24 -25.75 -17.87
N GLU A 48 9.02 -26.75 -18.32
CA GLU A 48 10.46 -26.71 -18.10
C GLU A 48 11.13 -25.65 -18.98
N GLN A 49 10.69 -25.49 -20.23
CA GLN A 49 11.23 -24.46 -21.13
C GLN A 49 11.05 -23.05 -20.57
N LEU A 50 9.85 -22.72 -20.07
CA LEU A 50 9.55 -21.40 -19.51
C LEU A 50 10.33 -21.17 -18.21
N ARG A 51 10.45 -22.20 -17.38
CA ARG A 51 11.24 -22.16 -16.14
C ARG A 51 12.72 -21.91 -16.42
N ASP A 52 13.28 -22.61 -17.40
CA ASP A 52 14.66 -22.43 -17.82
C ASP A 52 14.90 -21.05 -18.41
N TRP A 53 14.01 -20.58 -19.28
CA TRP A 53 14.05 -19.23 -19.82
C TRP A 53 14.00 -18.18 -18.69
N PHE A 54 13.08 -18.34 -17.74
CA PHE A 54 12.92 -17.41 -16.62
C PHE A 54 14.18 -17.36 -15.76
N ARG A 55 14.79 -18.51 -15.46
CA ARG A 55 16.04 -18.58 -14.67
C ARG A 55 17.24 -17.98 -15.39
N ARG A 56 17.35 -18.15 -16.71
CA ARG A 56 18.49 -17.69 -17.50
C ARG A 56 18.40 -16.20 -17.83
N VAL A 57 17.21 -15.73 -18.18
CA VAL A 57 17.00 -14.40 -18.76
C VAL A 57 15.87 -13.66 -18.05
N GLY A 58 14.69 -14.27 -17.93
CA GLY A 58 13.47 -13.59 -17.51
C GLY A 58 13.54 -12.92 -16.12
N CYS A 59 14.21 -13.54 -15.14
CA CYS A 59 14.36 -13.01 -13.79
C CYS A 59 15.30 -11.79 -13.71
N ARG A 60 16.11 -11.54 -14.76
CA ARG A 60 17.05 -10.41 -14.85
C ARG A 60 16.61 -9.35 -15.87
N MET A 61 15.50 -9.56 -16.56
CA MET A 61 14.98 -8.60 -17.52
C MET A 61 14.40 -7.39 -16.78
N ALA A 62 15.14 -6.28 -16.82
CA ALA A 62 14.58 -4.97 -16.51
C ALA A 62 13.59 -4.61 -17.64
N GLY A 63 12.30 -4.49 -17.33
CA GLY A 63 11.28 -4.12 -18.31
C GLY A 63 10.13 -5.10 -18.50
N PHE A 64 9.77 -5.93 -17.51
CA PHE A 64 8.42 -6.49 -17.48
C PHE A 64 7.42 -5.33 -17.45
N ARG A 65 6.84 -5.01 -18.61
CA ARG A 65 5.79 -4.02 -18.75
C ARG A 65 4.48 -4.68 -18.30
N GLY A 66 4.29 -4.73 -16.98
CA GLY A 66 2.97 -4.95 -16.42
C GLY A 66 1.98 -4.01 -17.09
N PHE A 67 0.77 -4.49 -17.34
CA PHE A 67 -0.22 -3.74 -18.08
C PHE A 67 -0.88 -2.70 -17.16
N GLU A 68 -0.12 -1.67 -16.80
CA GLU A 68 -0.48 -0.60 -15.83
C GLU A 68 -1.65 0.22 -16.33
N LEU A 69 -2.86 0.03 -15.78
CA LEU A 69 -4.01 0.90 -16.05
C LEU A 69 -3.58 2.37 -15.98
N ARG A 70 -3.49 3.02 -17.15
CA ARG A 70 -3.34 4.48 -17.22
C ARG A 70 -4.70 5.11 -16.96
N ALA A 71 -5.23 4.91 -15.76
CA ALA A 71 -5.90 6.00 -15.07
C ALA A 71 -4.76 6.85 -14.50
N GLY A 72 -4.88 8.19 -14.53
CA GLY A 72 -3.79 9.10 -14.16
C GLY A 72 -3.02 8.65 -12.92
N SER A 73 -1.70 8.62 -13.02
CA SER A 73 -0.75 8.35 -11.93
C SER A 73 -0.93 6.99 -11.22
N GLY A 74 -0.88 5.89 -11.99
CA GLY A 74 -0.74 4.53 -11.44
C GLY A 74 0.74 4.14 -11.38
N ILE A 75 1.23 3.86 -10.18
CA ILE A 75 2.62 3.51 -9.87
C ILE A 75 3.01 2.26 -10.64
N GLY A 76 3.89 2.45 -11.61
CA GLY A 76 4.53 1.37 -12.33
C GLY A 76 5.55 0.63 -11.48
N GLY A 77 5.81 -0.61 -11.86
CA GLY A 77 6.69 -1.56 -11.18
C GLY A 77 8.10 -1.02 -10.93
N GLY A 78 8.26 -0.30 -9.82
CA GLY A 78 9.49 -0.14 -9.06
C GLY A 78 9.21 -0.73 -7.69
N GLY A 79 10.10 -1.60 -7.21
CA GLY A 79 9.91 -2.33 -5.96
C GLY A 79 9.48 -1.40 -4.83
N PHE A 80 8.26 -1.57 -4.35
CA PHE A 80 7.87 -1.07 -3.05
C PHE A 80 8.71 -1.86 -2.04
N ARG A 81 9.78 -1.24 -1.54
CA ARG A 81 10.39 -1.70 -0.30
C ARG A 81 9.31 -1.51 0.76
N ALA A 82 8.65 -2.61 1.12
CA ALA A 82 7.91 -2.69 2.38
C ALA A 82 8.83 -2.05 3.42
N GLY A 83 8.32 -1.00 4.07
CA GLY A 83 9.09 -0.22 5.02
C GLY A 83 9.77 -1.13 6.03
N ASP A 84 10.88 -0.63 6.57
CA ASP A 84 11.68 -1.15 7.67
C ASP A 84 10.86 -1.32 8.96
N GLY A 85 9.79 -2.10 8.86
CA GLY A 85 8.86 -2.46 9.92
C GLY A 85 9.28 -3.79 10.51
N SER A 86 9.10 -3.90 11.82
CA SER A 86 9.43 -5.05 12.68
C SER A 86 8.87 -6.42 12.23
N ASP A 87 8.03 -6.47 11.20
CA ASP A 87 7.35 -7.67 10.67
C ASP A 87 8.14 -8.39 9.54
N GLY A 88 9.40 -8.00 9.32
CA GLY A 88 10.31 -8.68 8.40
C GLY A 88 9.88 -8.61 6.93
N GLY A 89 9.07 -7.62 6.56
CA GLY A 89 8.56 -7.46 5.19
C GLY A 89 7.39 -8.38 4.82
N THR A 90 6.75 -9.03 5.80
CA THR A 90 5.54 -9.84 5.55
C THR A 90 4.39 -8.95 5.08
N LEU A 91 3.78 -9.29 3.95
CA LEU A 91 2.59 -8.62 3.42
C LEU A 91 1.33 -9.30 3.94
N HIS A 92 0.44 -8.52 4.54
CA HIS A 92 -0.85 -8.98 5.06
C HIS A 92 -2.02 -8.43 4.23
N SER A 93 -3.15 -9.14 4.22
CA SER A 93 -4.39 -8.58 3.69
C SER A 93 -4.94 -7.50 4.64
N LEU A 94 -5.68 -6.52 4.11
CA LEU A 94 -6.34 -5.50 4.94
C LEU A 94 -7.28 -6.14 5.96
N ARG A 95 -7.96 -7.24 5.61
CA ARG A 95 -8.84 -7.94 6.54
C ARG A 95 -8.06 -8.52 7.72
N ASP A 96 -6.88 -9.09 7.49
CA ASP A 96 -6.05 -9.67 8.57
C ASP A 96 -5.53 -8.56 9.51
N ILE A 97 -5.11 -7.44 8.92
CA ILE A 97 -4.72 -6.22 9.64
C ILE A 97 -5.85 -5.74 10.56
N VAL A 98 -7.08 -5.67 10.04
CA VAL A 98 -8.26 -5.21 10.78
C VAL A 98 -8.72 -6.21 11.84
N SER A 99 -8.74 -7.49 11.50
CA SER A 99 -9.42 -8.52 12.29
C SER A 99 -8.62 -9.05 13.47
N GLY A 100 -7.29 -9.06 13.40
CA GLY A 100 -6.46 -9.72 14.43
C GLY A 100 -5.14 -9.04 14.74
N LEU A 101 -4.41 -8.54 13.75
CA LEU A 101 -3.12 -7.85 13.98
C LEU A 101 -3.30 -6.47 14.61
N GLY A 102 -4.50 -5.89 14.50
CA GLY A 102 -4.82 -4.60 15.07
C GLY A 102 -5.15 -4.57 16.57
N ARG A 103 -5.50 -5.73 17.17
CA ARG A 103 -6.12 -5.85 18.50
C ARG A 103 -5.23 -6.46 19.59
N SER A 104 -4.21 -7.23 19.23
CA SER A 104 -3.33 -7.84 20.23
C SER A 104 -2.39 -6.77 20.81
N GLY A 105 -2.51 -6.53 22.11
CA GLY A 105 -1.63 -5.68 22.91
C GLY A 105 -0.21 -6.26 23.09
N VAL A 106 0.38 -6.80 22.02
CA VAL A 106 1.73 -7.38 21.99
C VAL A 106 2.49 -6.68 20.87
N GLY A 107 3.31 -5.69 21.26
CA GLY A 107 4.32 -5.07 20.41
C GLY A 107 3.78 -4.08 19.39
N GLY A 108 4.15 -2.80 19.50
CA GLY A 108 3.90 -1.76 18.52
C GLY A 108 4.67 -1.97 17.21
N GLY A 109 4.36 -3.04 16.49
CA GLY A 109 4.91 -3.33 15.18
C GLY A 109 4.06 -2.74 14.06
N GLY A 110 4.71 -2.10 13.09
CA GLY A 110 4.06 -1.70 11.84
C GLY A 110 3.74 -2.92 10.99
N PHE A 111 2.63 -2.87 10.26
CA PHE A 111 2.24 -3.89 9.29
C PHE A 111 2.43 -3.35 7.87
N SER A 112 2.70 -4.25 6.92
CA SER A 112 2.76 -3.90 5.49
C SER A 112 1.62 -4.55 4.72
N CYS A 113 1.00 -3.80 3.82
CA CYS A 113 0.00 -4.32 2.87
C CYS A 113 0.07 -3.58 1.54
N ILE A 114 -0.52 -4.19 0.51
CA ILE A 114 -0.74 -3.56 -0.79
C ILE A 114 -2.23 -3.27 -0.89
N ALA A 115 -2.58 -1.99 -1.00
CA ALA A 115 -3.95 -1.53 -1.10
C ALA A 115 -4.07 -0.39 -2.11
N THR A 116 -5.27 -0.21 -2.66
CA THR A 116 -5.64 0.89 -3.55
C THR A 116 -6.34 1.98 -2.75
N VAL A 117 -5.96 3.25 -2.96
CA VAL A 117 -6.71 4.40 -2.43
C VAL A 117 -7.97 4.59 -3.26
N CYS A 118 -9.14 4.37 -2.66
CA CYS A 118 -10.44 4.47 -3.33
C CYS A 118 -10.96 5.91 -3.35
N CYS A 119 -10.87 6.60 -2.22
CA CYS A 119 -11.29 7.99 -2.07
C CYS A 119 -10.65 8.62 -0.83
N PHE A 120 -10.79 9.93 -0.65
CA PHE A 120 -10.35 10.64 0.54
C PHE A 120 -11.33 11.77 0.88
N ARG A 121 -11.40 12.13 2.16
CA ARG A 121 -12.21 13.27 2.63
C ARG A 121 -11.43 14.56 2.40
N ARG A 122 -12.08 15.53 1.76
CA ARG A 122 -11.47 16.84 1.49
C ARG A 122 -11.68 17.78 2.67
N GLU A 123 -12.75 17.58 3.41
CA GLU A 123 -13.09 18.35 4.59
C GLU A 123 -12.09 18.04 5.70
N SER A 124 -11.54 19.08 6.33
CA SER A 124 -10.60 18.95 7.46
C SER A 124 -9.31 18.19 7.16
N CYS A 125 -8.86 18.17 5.89
CA CYS A 125 -7.63 17.50 5.47
C CYS A 125 -6.34 18.24 5.88
N VAL A 126 -6.48 19.43 6.48
CA VAL A 126 -5.38 20.27 6.99
C VAL A 126 -5.72 20.81 8.37
N TYR A 127 -4.70 21.08 9.19
CA TYR A 127 -4.86 21.71 10.50
C TYR A 127 -3.73 22.69 10.82
N LYS A 128 -4.03 23.64 11.71
CA LYS A 128 -3.04 24.58 12.26
C LYS A 128 -2.21 23.86 13.33
N ALA A 129 -0.90 23.76 13.15
CA ALA A 129 0.02 23.08 14.05
C ALA A 129 1.01 24.04 14.73
N CYS A 130 1.58 23.59 15.85
CA CYS A 130 2.56 24.35 16.62
C CYS A 130 3.84 24.64 15.81
N LEU A 131 4.38 25.86 15.95
CA LEU A 131 5.63 26.26 15.29
C LEU A 131 6.88 25.60 15.86
N GLN A 132 6.84 25.11 17.10
CA GLN A 132 8.01 24.54 17.76
C GLN A 132 8.57 23.34 16.97
N PRO A 133 9.91 23.26 16.79
CA PRO A 133 10.55 22.10 16.16
C PRO A 133 10.15 20.80 16.85
N GLY A 134 9.80 19.77 16.08
CA GLY A 134 9.37 18.47 16.61
C GLY A 134 7.97 18.44 17.24
N CYS A 135 7.21 19.56 17.21
CA CYS A 135 5.81 19.56 17.65
C CYS A 135 4.84 19.57 16.48
N ASN A 136 3.95 18.58 16.46
CA ASN A 136 2.88 18.43 15.46
C ASN A 136 1.49 18.62 16.06
N LYS A 137 1.38 19.11 17.30
CA LYS A 137 0.08 19.24 17.96
C LYS A 137 -0.71 20.40 17.35
N LYS A 138 -2.03 20.19 17.18
CA LYS A 138 -2.97 21.23 16.77
C LYS A 138 -2.92 22.40 17.77
N VAL A 139 -2.98 23.63 17.25
CA VAL A 139 -3.07 24.85 18.04
C VAL A 139 -4.47 25.45 17.96
N GLU A 140 -4.84 26.16 19.02
CA GLU A 140 -6.10 26.88 19.13
C GLU A 140 -5.82 28.38 19.20
N GLN A 141 -6.68 29.19 18.59
CA GLN A 141 -6.55 30.65 18.63
C GLN A 141 -7.23 31.17 19.90
N SER A 142 -6.51 31.93 20.70
CA SER A 142 -7.03 32.59 21.90
C SER A 142 -7.70 33.92 21.56
N ASP A 143 -8.43 34.47 22.52
CA ASP A 143 -9.10 35.78 22.40
C ASP A 143 -8.12 36.94 22.12
N SER A 144 -6.86 36.78 22.52
CA SER A 144 -5.78 37.74 22.20
C SER A 144 -5.26 37.65 20.76
N GLY A 145 -5.78 36.73 19.95
CA GLY A 145 -5.35 36.48 18.57
C GLY A 145 -4.13 35.56 18.43
N LEU A 146 -3.48 35.19 19.53
CA LEU A 146 -2.33 34.27 19.55
C LEU A 146 -2.74 32.80 19.44
N TYR A 147 -1.86 31.97 18.90
CA TYR A 147 -2.03 30.53 18.78
C TYR A 147 -1.38 29.79 19.93
N GLN A 148 -2.19 29.12 20.76
CA GLN A 148 -1.74 28.38 21.93
C GLN A 148 -1.60 26.87 21.64
N CYS A 149 -0.46 26.31 22.04
CA CYS A 149 -0.21 24.87 21.98
C CYS A 149 -0.32 24.22 23.35
N SER A 150 -1.24 23.27 23.53
CA SER A 150 -1.42 22.56 24.81
C SER A 150 -0.26 21.62 25.19
N LYS A 151 0.63 21.26 24.25
CA LYS A 151 1.82 20.44 24.54
C LYS A 151 3.04 21.27 24.92
N CYS A 152 3.33 22.33 24.16
CA CYS A 152 4.49 23.18 24.41
C CYS A 152 4.21 24.31 25.40
N GLN A 153 2.93 24.54 25.75
CA GLN A 153 2.49 25.66 26.59
C GLN A 153 3.00 27.01 26.09
N ALA A 154 3.14 27.13 24.75
CA ALA A 154 3.67 28.31 24.09
C ALA A 154 2.55 29.02 23.31
N ALA A 155 2.50 30.34 23.46
CA ALA A 155 1.65 31.21 22.65
C ALA A 155 2.51 31.82 21.53
N ASN A 156 2.10 31.60 20.28
CA ASN A 156 2.83 32.10 19.11
C ASN A 156 1.93 33.01 18.28
N PRO A 157 2.47 34.05 17.63
CA PRO A 157 1.69 34.92 16.75
C PRO A 157 1.28 34.23 15.43
N SER A 158 1.86 33.06 15.13
CA SER A 158 1.62 32.32 13.90
C SER A 158 1.62 30.81 14.15
N PHE A 159 1.37 30.03 13.09
CA PHE A 159 1.25 28.58 13.08
C PHE A 159 1.77 28.03 11.74
N LYS A 160 1.96 26.71 11.65
CA LYS A 160 2.25 26.02 10.38
C LYS A 160 1.06 25.17 9.96
N TRP A 161 0.75 25.13 8.67
CA TRP A 161 -0.24 24.19 8.13
C TRP A 161 0.37 22.79 8.06
N ARG A 162 -0.43 21.77 8.38
CA ARG A 162 -0.06 20.37 8.19
C ARG A 162 -1.20 19.55 7.63
N TYR A 163 -0.89 18.52 6.85
CA TYR A 163 -1.89 17.60 6.32
C TYR A 163 -2.28 16.52 7.35
N ILE A 164 -3.56 16.17 7.34
CA ILE A 164 -4.16 15.01 8.01
C ILE A 164 -5.22 14.41 7.08
N LEU A 165 -4.82 13.43 6.27
CA LEU A 165 -5.68 12.89 5.22
C LEU A 165 -6.48 11.70 5.75
N SER A 166 -7.80 11.79 5.73
CA SER A 166 -8.65 10.62 5.90
C SER A 166 -8.88 9.96 4.54
N VAL A 167 -8.32 8.77 4.35
CA VAL A 167 -8.33 8.03 3.08
C VAL A 167 -9.07 6.72 3.24
N ASN A 168 -9.85 6.33 2.25
CA ASN A 168 -10.39 4.98 2.14
C ASN A 168 -9.42 4.15 1.30
N VAL A 169 -8.93 3.06 1.87
CA VAL A 169 -8.06 2.08 1.21
C VAL A 169 -8.79 0.76 1.09
N ALA A 170 -8.59 0.06 -0.03
CA ALA A 170 -9.18 -1.26 -0.27
C ALA A 170 -8.21 -2.21 -0.95
N ASP A 171 -8.37 -3.49 -0.65
CA ASP A 171 -7.74 -4.61 -1.33
C ASP A 171 -8.80 -5.67 -1.66
N HIS A 172 -8.36 -6.83 -2.14
CA HIS A 172 -9.25 -7.95 -2.46
C HIS A 172 -10.03 -8.50 -1.26
N SER A 173 -9.62 -8.18 -0.03
CA SER A 173 -10.18 -8.73 1.21
C SER A 173 -11.19 -7.80 1.89
N CYS A 174 -10.97 -6.49 1.90
CA CYS A 174 -11.90 -5.50 2.44
C CYS A 174 -11.56 -4.03 2.05
N SER A 175 -12.39 -3.10 2.50
CA SER A 175 -12.14 -1.65 2.46
C SER A 175 -12.18 -1.06 3.87
N LYS A 176 -11.29 -0.10 4.15
CA LYS A 176 -11.19 0.61 5.42
C LYS A 176 -10.78 2.06 5.28
N TRP A 177 -11.25 2.88 6.23
CA TRP A 177 -10.75 4.24 6.41
C TRP A 177 -9.48 4.22 7.25
N ALA A 178 -8.50 5.01 6.82
CA ALA A 178 -7.23 5.21 7.50
C ALA A 178 -6.90 6.71 7.53
N THR A 179 -6.04 7.09 8.47
CA THR A 179 -5.58 8.48 8.63
C THR A 179 -4.10 8.55 8.29
N CYS A 180 -3.74 9.40 7.33
CA CYS A 180 -2.36 9.65 6.92
C CYS A 180 -1.89 10.96 7.51
N PHE A 181 -0.70 10.97 8.10
CA PHE A 181 -0.06 12.15 8.63
C PHE A 181 1.14 12.53 7.76
N GLU A 182 1.32 13.83 7.59
CA GLU A 182 2.52 14.38 6.98
C GLU A 182 3.76 14.05 7.83
N VAL A 183 4.80 13.48 7.22
CA VAL A 183 6.11 13.25 7.84
C VAL A 183 7.07 14.34 7.35
N SER A 184 7.88 14.90 8.25
CA SER A 184 8.70 16.09 7.95
C SER A 184 10.03 15.77 7.24
N ARG A 185 10.05 14.85 6.28
CA ARG A 185 11.25 14.55 5.49
C ARG A 185 10.85 14.31 4.05
N ASP A 186 11.07 15.35 3.25
CA ASP A 186 10.92 15.39 1.80
C ASP A 186 9.50 15.07 1.28
N TRP A 187 9.12 15.72 0.19
CA TRP A 187 7.74 15.80 -0.31
C TRP A 187 7.17 14.48 -0.87
N GLU A 188 7.72 13.33 -0.50
CA GLU A 188 7.48 12.02 -1.13
C GLU A 188 6.94 10.93 -0.17
N GLU A 189 6.84 11.17 1.15
CA GLU A 189 6.42 10.13 2.10
C GLU A 189 5.25 10.55 3.02
N PHE A 190 4.21 9.69 3.08
CA PHE A 190 3.09 9.78 4.01
C PHE A 190 3.10 8.56 4.94
N GLU A 191 2.97 8.78 6.24
CA GLU A 191 2.82 7.69 7.21
C GLU A 191 1.33 7.51 7.55
N ILE A 192 0.82 6.30 7.35
CA ILE A 192 -0.54 5.93 7.74
C ILE A 192 -0.49 5.49 9.20
N VAL A 193 -0.83 6.39 10.13
CA VAL A 193 -0.91 6.06 11.55
C VAL A 193 -2.36 5.76 11.91
N LYS A 194 -2.56 4.55 12.44
CA LYS A 194 -3.80 3.96 12.95
C LYS A 194 -4.74 4.99 13.61
N SER A 195 -5.94 5.18 13.03
CA SER A 195 -7.14 5.49 13.81
C SER A 195 -8.27 4.56 13.35
N LEU A 196 -8.19 3.31 13.79
CA LEU A 196 -9.29 2.35 13.64
C LEU A 196 -10.23 2.56 14.83
N GLY A 197 -11.25 3.41 14.61
CA GLY A 197 -12.49 3.40 15.39
C GLY A 197 -13.48 2.41 14.79
#